data_AF-A0A6L6JJU5-F1
#
_entry.id   AF-A0A6L6JJU5-F1
#
_cell.length_a   1.000
_cell.length_b   1.000
_cell.length_c   1.000
_cell.angle_alpha   90.00
_cell.angle_beta   90.00
_cell.angle_gamma   90.00
#
_symmetry.space_group_name_H-M   'P 1'
#
loop_
_entity.id
_entity.type
_entity.pdbx_description
1 polymer ?
#
loop_
_entity_poly.entity_id
_entity_poly.type
_entity_poly.pdbx_seq_one_letter_code
_entity_poly.pdbx_strand_id
1 'polypeptide(L)'
;MVHTEVPQIRRWAVIGLWLLLSGCATHALYSSDRYYDEGHHYDVPEGHMPPPGQCRIWYPDSPPGQQPPPGDCYDLRHHVPPNAILIRG
;
A
#
# COMPACT_ATOMS: atom_id res chain seq x y z
N MET A 1 17.72 44.89 44.64
CA MET A 1 16.95 44.51 43.43
C MET A 1 17.88 43.66 42.57
N VAL A 2 17.88 42.34 42.75
CA VAL A 2 18.72 41.42 41.97
C VAL A 2 17.85 40.85 40.86
N HIS A 3 18.11 41.26 39.62
CA HIS A 3 17.51 40.61 38.45
C HIS A 3 18.24 39.28 38.24
N THR A 4 17.57 38.17 38.53
CA THR A 4 18.05 36.83 38.19
C THR A 4 17.71 36.54 36.73
N GLU A 5 18.68 36.70 35.84
CA GLU A 5 18.56 36.34 34.43
C GLU A 5 18.78 34.82 34.29
N VAL A 6 17.71 34.08 34.01
CA VAL A 6 17.78 32.63 33.79
C VAL A 6 18.42 32.37 32.41
N PRO A 7 19.54 31.61 32.32
CA PRO A 7 20.27 31.47 31.07
C PRO A 7 19.47 30.66 30.03
N GLN A 8 19.30 31.23 28.83
CA GLN A 8 18.56 30.73 27.65
C GLN A 8 18.95 29.32 27.18
N ILE A 9 20.09 28.81 27.63
CA ILE A 9 20.70 27.53 27.25
C ILE A 9 19.82 26.33 27.67
N ARG A 10 19.01 26.49 28.73
CA ARG A 10 18.14 25.45 29.27
C ARG A 10 16.90 25.16 28.42
N ARG A 11 16.51 26.08 27.51
CA ARG A 11 15.32 25.92 26.64
C ARG A 11 15.60 25.01 25.45
N TRP A 12 16.80 25.08 24.87
CA TRP A 12 17.18 24.29 23.71
C TRP A 12 17.36 22.80 24.03
N ALA A 13 17.88 22.49 25.23
CA ALA A 13 18.03 21.12 25.70
C ALA A 13 16.68 20.38 25.83
N VAL A 14 15.63 21.09 26.23
CA VAL A 14 14.27 20.51 26.36
C VAL A 14 13.68 20.23 24.97
N ILE A 15 13.84 21.13 24.00
CA ILE A 15 13.32 20.95 22.63
C ILE A 15 14.02 19.78 21.93
N GLY A 16 15.35 19.66 22.05
CA GLY A 16 16.10 18.53 21.48
C GLY A 16 15.69 17.18 22.07
N LEU A 17 15.35 17.14 23.36
CA LEU A 17 14.91 15.93 24.05
C LEU A 17 13.51 15.46 23.58
N TRP A 18 12.58 16.38 23.32
CA TRP A 18 11.26 16.03 22.77
C TRP A 18 11.33 15.47 21.35
N LEU A 19 12.23 16.01 20.51
CA LEU A 19 12.41 15.52 19.14
C LEU A 19 12.99 14.09 19.09
N LEU A 20 13.91 13.76 20.00
CA LEU A 20 14.51 12.43 20.06
C LEU A 20 13.54 11.36 20.61
N LEU A 21 12.67 11.71 21.56
CA LEU A 21 11.73 10.75 22.17
C LEU A 21 10.51 10.43 21.30
N SER A 22 10.19 11.24 20.29
CA SER A 22 9.02 11.02 19.42
C SER A 22 9.31 10.11 18.20
N GLY A 23 10.56 9.70 17.98
CA GLY A 23 10.98 9.00 16.76
C GLY A 23 10.53 7.54 16.62
N CYS A 24 10.36 6.79 17.71
CA CYS A 24 10.15 5.34 17.60
C CYS A 24 8.69 4.91 17.31
N ALA A 25 7.71 5.77 17.59
CA ALA A 25 6.29 5.40 17.42
C ALA A 25 5.78 5.53 15.97
N THR A 26 6.51 6.23 15.09
CA THR A 26 6.07 6.46 13.71
C THR A 26 6.34 5.29 12.77
N HIS A 27 7.37 4.48 13.02
CA HIS A 27 7.71 3.36 12.13
C HIS A 27 6.66 2.24 12.14
N ALA A 28 6.08 1.93 13.30
CA ALA A 28 5.08 0.85 13.42
C ALA A 28 3.69 1.27 12.90
N LEU A 29 3.31 2.54 13.05
CA LEU A 29 2.03 3.05 12.55
C LEU A 29 2.05 3.32 11.04
N TYR A 30 3.22 3.62 10.47
CA TYR A 30 3.34 3.86 9.02
C TYR A 30 3.22 2.57 8.18
N SER A 31 3.49 1.39 8.77
CA SER A 31 3.52 0.13 8.02
C SER A 31 2.17 -0.61 7.98
N SER A 32 1.16 -0.18 8.73
CA SER A 32 -0.08 -0.96 8.91
C SER A 32 -1.20 -0.61 7.92
N ASP A 33 -1.15 0.53 7.26
CA ASP A 33 -2.23 1.00 6.36
C ASP A 33 -2.17 0.42 4.93
N ARG A 34 -1.14 -0.37 4.61
CA ARG A 34 -0.99 -0.99 3.27
C ARG A 34 -1.22 -2.50 3.24
N TYR A 35 -1.66 -3.11 4.34
CA TYR A 35 -1.89 -4.56 4.38
C TYR A 35 -3.38 -4.96 4.26
N TYR A 36 -4.29 -3.98 4.27
CA TYR A 36 -5.71 -4.19 3.95
C TYR A 36 -6.08 -3.32 2.76
N ASP A 37 -5.49 -3.59 1.60
CA ASP A 37 -6.02 -3.09 0.34
C ASP A 37 -7.28 -3.90 0.03
N GLU A 38 -8.36 -3.43 0.65
CA GLU A 38 -9.72 -3.35 0.12
C GLU A 38 -9.75 -3.68 -1.37
N GLY A 39 -10.39 -4.79 -1.71
CA GLY A 39 -10.44 -5.30 -3.08
C GLY A 39 -10.74 -4.16 -4.05
N HIS A 40 -9.71 -3.71 -4.75
CA HIS A 40 -9.86 -2.84 -5.90
C HIS A 40 -10.88 -3.54 -6.81
N HIS A 41 -12.11 -3.02 -6.80
CA HIS A 41 -13.14 -3.42 -7.73
C HIS A 41 -12.72 -2.83 -9.07
N TYR A 42 -11.77 -3.49 -9.73
CA TYR A 42 -11.51 -3.20 -11.12
C TYR A 42 -12.78 -3.60 -11.84
N ASP A 43 -13.43 -2.64 -12.49
CA ASP A 43 -14.64 -2.85 -13.28
C ASP A 43 -14.28 -3.75 -14.47
N VAL A 44 -14.22 -5.06 -14.24
CA VAL A 44 -14.14 -6.07 -15.28
C VAL A 44 -15.54 -6.12 -15.90
N PRO A 45 -15.72 -5.72 -17.16
CA PRO A 45 -17.04 -5.73 -17.77
C PRO A 45 -17.65 -7.13 -17.74
N GLU A 46 -18.96 -7.21 -17.56
CA GLU A 46 -19.67 -8.48 -17.64
C GLU A 46 -19.35 -9.18 -18.98
N GLY A 47 -19.09 -10.49 -18.91
CA GLY A 47 -18.64 -11.29 -20.06
C GLY A 47 -17.13 -11.29 -20.31
N HIS A 48 -16.33 -10.50 -19.57
CA HIS A 48 -14.86 -10.54 -19.63
C HIS A 48 -14.20 -11.26 -18.44
N MET A 49 -15.02 -11.70 -17.49
CA MET A 49 -14.59 -12.61 -16.44
C MET A 49 -14.13 -13.95 -17.04
N PRO A 50 -13.06 -14.55 -16.49
CA PRO A 50 -12.71 -15.94 -16.81
C PRO A 50 -13.89 -16.89 -16.52
N PRO A 51 -13.96 -18.04 -17.20
CA PRO A 51 -14.96 -19.06 -16.87
C PRO A 51 -14.72 -19.64 -15.46
N PRO A 52 -15.75 -20.22 -14.83
CA PRO A 52 -15.63 -20.80 -13.49
C PRO A 52 -14.46 -21.78 -13.36
N GLY A 53 -13.66 -21.61 -12.32
CA GLY A 53 -12.49 -22.45 -12.04
C GLY A 53 -11.22 -22.09 -12.82
N GLN A 54 -11.26 -21.07 -13.67
CA GLN A 54 -10.07 -20.48 -14.29
C GLN A 54 -9.72 -19.14 -13.67
N CYS A 55 -8.47 -18.74 -13.86
CA CYS A 55 -7.99 -17.41 -13.51
C CYS A 55 -7.57 -16.65 -14.76
N ARG A 56 -7.49 -15.33 -14.67
CA ARG A 56 -7.03 -14.46 -15.74
C ARG A 56 -6.19 -13.33 -15.15
N ILE A 57 -5.08 -12.99 -15.80
CA ILE A 57 -4.34 -11.78 -15.47
C ILE A 57 -5.07 -10.60 -16.11
N TRP A 58 -5.42 -9.60 -15.30
CA TRP A 58 -6.15 -8.42 -15.74
C TRP A 58 -5.28 -7.17 -15.59
N TYR A 59 -5.15 -6.40 -16.66
CA TYR A 59 -4.42 -5.13 -16.68
C TYR A 59 -5.42 -3.97 -16.67
N PRO A 60 -5.53 -3.18 -15.60
CA PRO A 60 -6.51 -2.09 -15.52
C PRO A 60 -6.38 -1.06 -16.65
N ASP A 61 -5.16 -0.82 -17.13
CA ASP A 61 -4.87 0.17 -18.17
C ASP A 61 -5.09 -0.36 -19.60
N SER A 62 -5.42 -1.65 -19.76
CA SER A 62 -5.57 -2.28 -21.07
C SER A 62 -7.04 -2.44 -21.47
N PRO A 63 -7.41 -2.18 -22.74
CA PRO A 63 -8.76 -2.43 -23.22
C PRO A 63 -9.17 -3.91 -23.04
N PRO A 64 -10.46 -4.21 -22.77
CA PRO A 64 -10.91 -5.58 -22.47
C PRO A 64 -10.60 -6.62 -23.56
N GLY A 65 -10.60 -6.21 -24.84
CA GLY A 65 -10.26 -7.07 -25.98
C GLY A 65 -8.76 -7.32 -26.20
N GLN A 66 -7.88 -6.64 -25.47
CA GLN A 66 -6.42 -6.83 -25.52
C GLN A 66 -5.89 -7.59 -24.30
N GLN A 67 -6.78 -7.96 -23.38
CA GLN A 67 -6.43 -8.70 -22.18
C GLN A 67 -5.98 -10.12 -22.55
N PRO A 68 -5.00 -10.69 -21.86
CA PRO A 68 -4.54 -12.06 -22.11
C PRO A 68 -5.69 -13.07 -21.90
N PRO A 69 -5.60 -14.27 -22.48
CA PRO A 69 -6.62 -15.31 -22.27
C PRO A 69 -6.63 -15.80 -20.80
N PRO A 70 -7.74 -16.40 -20.36
CA PRO A 70 -7.77 -17.11 -19.08
C PRO A 70 -6.89 -18.37 -19.12
N GLY A 71 -6.54 -18.89 -17.95
CA GLY A 71 -5.69 -20.06 -17.78
C GLY A 71 -5.76 -20.66 -16.39
N ASP A 72 -4.84 -21.58 -16.11
CA ASP A 72 -4.75 -22.27 -14.82
C ASP A 72 -4.39 -21.30 -13.68
N CYS A 73 -5.11 -21.39 -12.56
CA CYS A 73 -4.91 -20.51 -11.42
C CYS A 73 -3.58 -20.74 -10.69
N TYR A 74 -3.12 -21.99 -10.62
CA TYR A 74 -1.87 -22.35 -9.95
C TYR A 74 -0.67 -21.83 -10.74
N ASP A 75 -0.72 -21.89 -12.07
CA ASP A 75 0.32 -21.34 -12.92
C ASP A 75 0.30 -19.81 -12.89
N LEU A 76 -0.87 -19.19 -13.17
CA LEU A 76 -0.96 -17.74 -13.33
C LEU A 76 -0.61 -16.93 -12.08
N ARG A 77 -0.87 -17.45 -10.87
CA ARG A 77 -0.51 -16.76 -9.62
C ARG A 77 0.99 -16.49 -9.48
N HIS A 78 1.84 -17.23 -10.19
CA HIS A 78 3.28 -17.06 -10.19
C HIS A 78 3.78 -16.09 -11.26
N HIS A 79 2.88 -15.64 -12.15
CA HIS A 79 3.22 -14.84 -13.33
C HIS A 79 2.53 -13.48 -13.37
N VAL A 80 1.89 -13.05 -12.28
CA VAL A 80 1.20 -11.75 -12.19
C VAL A 80 2.24 -10.61 -12.14
N PRO A 81 2.27 -9.72 -13.14
CA PRO A 81 3.18 -8.56 -13.10
C PRO A 81 2.72 -7.50 -12.10
N PRO A 82 3.59 -6.56 -11.69
CA PRO A 82 3.26 -5.55 -10.69
C PRO A 82 2.10 -4.62 -11.03
N ASN A 83 1.81 -4.42 -12.33
CA ASN A 83 0.73 -3.56 -12.84
C ASN A 83 -0.50 -4.35 -13.30
N ALA A 84 -0.64 -5.58 -12.81
CA ALA A 84 -1.76 -6.44 -13.13
C ALA A 84 -2.27 -7.14 -11.88
N ILE A 85 -3.45 -7.72 -12.00
CA ILE A 85 -4.09 -8.50 -10.94
C ILE A 85 -4.47 -9.88 -11.45
N LEU A 86 -4.70 -10.81 -10.54
CA LEU A 86 -5.28 -12.11 -10.87
C LEU A 86 -6.77 -12.12 -10.51
N ILE A 87 -7.64 -12.16 -11.51
CA ILE A 87 -9.08 -12.35 -11.32
C ILE A 87 -9.44 -13.84 -11.44
N ARG A 88 -10.46 -14.27 -10.71
CA ARG A 88 -10.97 -15.65 -10.69
C ARG A 88 -12.44 -15.65 -11.08
N GLY A 89 -12.83 -16.66 -11.88
CA GLY A 89 -14.20 -16.91 -12.31
C GLY A 89 -14.94 -17.89 -11.42
#